data_AF-A0A662H4Y8-F1
#
_entry.id   AF-A0A662H4Y8-F1
#
_cell.length_a   1.000
_cell.length_b   1.000
_cell.length_c   1.000
_cell.angle_alpha   90.00
_cell.angle_beta   90.00
_cell.angle_gamma   90.00
#
_symmetry.space_group_name_H-M   'P 1'
#
loop_
_entity.id
_entity.type
_entity.pdbx_description
1 polymer ?
#
loop_
_entity_poly.entity_id
_entity_poly.type
_entity_poly.pdbx_seq_one_letter_code
_entity_poly.pdbx_strand_id
1 'polypeptide(L)'
;MRALNRNSMDLRSFLAEVYDSHETLNEAKRAFRRLYARKELEGVLRRLLAEGRIPICFLDSEIVELMHKALVVDPWEYSKGSLELTPIGYIALKMLDGLLSISLEDIYSPPGTIVIKGTRLFQNRIVRVYQRYLMECWSPSEYSRVALFTPCSKVKPVPRSFINLKIDAMLAKEGFNVDRYIVSEPLILIPYKYAYMFPAAHYDYPPPLLEPDEREIFVNMLAEILRVRVSRAYENIVYFLTKHHRKIFEDALEKAGVEGVYVPFNVYWLPKLRDVLRSLT
;
A
#
# COMPACT_ATOMS: atom_id res chain seq x y z
N MET A 1 6.35 -20.10 -20.64
CA MET A 1 6.59 -18.93 -19.75
C MET A 1 7.89 -18.27 -20.16
N ARG A 2 7.85 -17.06 -20.74
CA ARG A 2 9.08 -16.27 -20.93
C ARG A 2 9.48 -15.72 -19.57
N ALA A 3 10.61 -16.18 -19.05
CA ALA A 3 11.25 -15.54 -17.90
C ALA A 3 11.56 -14.09 -18.32
N LEU A 4 10.78 -13.15 -17.77
CA LEU A 4 11.10 -11.74 -17.90
C LEU A 4 12.45 -11.53 -17.21
N ASN A 5 13.43 -11.01 -17.93
CA ASN A 5 14.72 -10.61 -17.41
C ASN A 5 14.50 -9.36 -16.53
N ARG A 6 14.11 -9.55 -15.25
CA ARG A 6 13.54 -8.52 -14.34
C ARG A 6 14.58 -7.80 -13.46
N ASN A 7 15.84 -7.71 -13.86
CA ASN A 7 16.86 -7.05 -13.05
C ASN A 7 16.92 -5.51 -13.17
N SER A 8 15.95 -4.84 -13.80
CA SER A 8 15.97 -3.38 -13.91
C SER A 8 14.61 -2.69 -14.02
N MET A 9 13.50 -3.40 -13.76
CA MET A 9 12.19 -2.74 -13.86
C MET A 9 11.92 -1.95 -12.60
N ASP A 10 12.08 -0.62 -12.69
CA ASP A 10 11.67 0.31 -11.65
C ASP A 10 10.22 -0.02 -11.25
N LEU A 11 9.99 -0.21 -9.95
CA LEU A 11 8.67 -0.50 -9.36
C LEU A 11 7.61 0.46 -9.92
N ARG A 12 7.96 1.73 -10.16
CA ARG A 12 7.03 2.68 -10.77
C ARG A 12 6.59 2.29 -12.18
N SER A 13 7.52 1.85 -13.03
CA SER A 13 7.21 1.42 -14.40
C SER A 13 6.33 0.17 -14.37
N PHE A 14 6.62 -0.76 -13.46
CA PHE A 14 5.77 -1.92 -13.22
C PHE A 14 4.35 -1.54 -12.78
N LEU A 15 4.22 -0.66 -11.80
CA LEU A 15 2.92 -0.22 -11.31
C LEU A 15 2.14 0.53 -12.41
N ALA A 16 2.80 1.39 -13.18
CA ALA A 16 2.13 2.09 -14.28
C ALA A 16 1.65 1.10 -15.36
N GLU A 17 2.46 0.14 -15.78
CA GLU A 17 2.09 -0.85 -16.78
C GLU A 17 0.94 -1.75 -16.30
N VAL A 18 0.98 -2.20 -15.04
CA VAL A 18 -0.02 -3.11 -14.46
C VAL A 18 -1.34 -2.39 -14.18
N TYR A 19 -1.33 -1.13 -13.72
CA TYR A 19 -2.55 -0.48 -13.19
C TYR A 19 -3.14 0.62 -14.08
N ASP A 20 -2.43 1.11 -15.11
CA ASP A 20 -2.87 2.28 -15.90
C ASP A 20 -3.54 1.91 -17.24
N SER A 21 -3.45 0.64 -17.64
CA SER A 21 -4.04 0.14 -18.87
C SER A 21 -5.51 -0.27 -18.65
N HIS A 22 -6.41 0.35 -19.42
CA HIS A 22 -7.85 0.02 -19.38
C HIS A 22 -8.12 -1.45 -19.75
N GLU A 23 -7.26 -2.03 -20.59
CA GLU A 23 -7.31 -3.44 -20.94
C GLU A 23 -6.94 -4.33 -19.75
N THR A 24 -5.87 -3.98 -19.02
CA THR A 24 -5.39 -4.72 -17.85
C THR A 24 -6.44 -4.72 -16.74
N LEU A 25 -7.09 -3.58 -16.47
CA LEU A 25 -8.16 -3.49 -15.47
C LEU A 25 -9.39 -4.32 -15.85
N ASN A 26 -9.74 -4.35 -17.15
CA ASN A 26 -10.82 -5.21 -17.64
C ASN A 26 -10.46 -6.69 -17.56
N GLU A 27 -9.21 -7.06 -17.82
CA GLU A 27 -8.72 -8.42 -17.59
C GLU A 27 -8.79 -8.81 -16.11
N ALA A 28 -8.30 -7.95 -15.21
CA ALA A 28 -8.33 -8.18 -13.78
C ALA A 28 -9.77 -8.39 -13.27
N LYS A 29 -10.72 -7.57 -13.73
CA LYS A 29 -12.15 -7.74 -13.43
C LYS A 29 -12.71 -9.08 -13.93
N ARG A 30 -12.36 -9.51 -15.15
CA ARG A 30 -12.78 -10.82 -15.69
C ARG A 30 -12.17 -11.97 -14.90
N ALA A 31 -10.88 -11.89 -14.57
CA ALA A 31 -10.19 -12.86 -13.75
C ALA A 31 -10.83 -12.97 -12.37
N PHE A 32 -11.19 -11.83 -11.75
CA PHE A 32 -11.85 -11.81 -10.46
C PHE A 32 -13.21 -12.52 -10.50
N ARG A 33 -14.04 -12.26 -11.52
CA ARG A 33 -15.34 -12.95 -11.66
C ARG A 33 -15.19 -14.46 -11.77
N ARG A 34 -14.19 -14.93 -12.54
CA ARG A 34 -13.89 -16.35 -12.66
C ARG A 34 -13.40 -16.93 -11.34
N LEU A 35 -12.50 -16.22 -10.67
CA LEU A 35 -11.94 -16.62 -9.38
C LEU A 35 -13.03 -16.70 -8.30
N TYR A 36 -13.90 -15.70 -8.22
CA TYR A 36 -14.97 -15.60 -7.23
C TYR A 36 -16.04 -16.68 -7.38
N ALA A 37 -16.14 -17.31 -8.56
CA ALA A 37 -17.01 -18.46 -8.80
C ALA A 37 -16.38 -19.79 -8.35
N ARG A 38 -15.11 -19.82 -7.93
CA ARG A 38 -14.40 -21.03 -7.48
C ARG A 38 -14.72 -21.31 -6.01
N LYS A 39 -15.09 -22.55 -5.71
CA LYS A 39 -15.45 -22.97 -4.34
C LYS A 39 -14.24 -22.94 -3.41
N GLU A 40 -13.04 -23.13 -3.97
CA GLU A 40 -11.78 -23.22 -3.23
C GLU A 40 -11.23 -21.85 -2.82
N LEU A 41 -11.72 -20.75 -3.43
CA LEU A 41 -11.16 -19.41 -3.24
C LEU A 41 -11.12 -19.01 -1.75
N GLU A 42 -12.24 -19.19 -1.05
CA GLU A 42 -12.35 -18.81 0.36
C GLU A 42 -11.27 -19.51 1.21
N GLY A 43 -11.10 -20.81 1.01
CA GLY A 43 -10.07 -21.60 1.72
C GLY A 43 -8.66 -21.08 1.44
N VAL A 44 -8.35 -20.76 0.18
CA VAL A 44 -7.04 -20.21 -0.21
C VAL A 44 -6.79 -18.84 0.41
N LEU A 45 -7.78 -17.93 0.38
CA LEU A 45 -7.63 -16.60 0.97
C LEU A 45 -7.49 -16.65 2.49
N ARG A 46 -8.25 -17.53 3.17
CA ARG A 46 -8.11 -17.74 4.62
C ARG A 46 -6.75 -18.30 4.98
N ARG A 47 -6.23 -19.23 4.17
CA ARG A 47 -4.88 -19.76 4.35
C ARG A 47 -3.82 -18.67 4.20
N LEU A 48 -3.92 -17.83 3.17
CA LEU A 48 -3.01 -16.69 2.98
C LEU A 48 -3.09 -15.68 4.13
N LEU A 49 -4.28 -15.41 4.66
CA LEU A 49 -4.44 -14.53 5.83
C LEU A 49 -3.76 -15.11 7.07
N ALA A 50 -3.84 -16.42 7.27
CA ALA A 50 -3.24 -17.09 8.43
C ALA A 50 -1.72 -17.24 8.33
N GLU A 51 -1.21 -17.61 7.15
CA GLU A 51 0.21 -17.89 6.92
C GLU A 51 1.00 -16.63 6.49
N GLY A 52 0.31 -15.56 6.07
CA GLY A 52 0.89 -14.32 5.56
C GLY A 52 1.47 -14.47 4.14
N ARG A 53 2.37 -15.44 3.96
CA ARG A 53 3.03 -15.74 2.68
C ARG A 53 3.04 -17.24 2.40
N ILE A 54 2.61 -17.65 1.20
CA ILE A 54 2.54 -19.07 0.80
C ILE A 54 3.30 -19.30 -0.51
N PRO A 55 4.16 -20.33 -0.62
CA PRO A 55 4.78 -20.70 -1.89
C PRO A 55 3.76 -21.16 -2.94
N ILE A 56 3.91 -20.70 -4.20
CA ILE A 56 2.98 -20.98 -5.31
C ILE A 56 2.79 -22.47 -5.57
N CYS A 57 3.84 -23.28 -5.35
CA CYS A 57 3.80 -24.73 -5.60
C CYS A 57 2.80 -25.49 -4.72
N PHE A 58 2.24 -24.87 -3.68
CA PHE A 58 1.22 -25.47 -2.82
C PHE A 58 -0.21 -25.27 -3.31
N LEU A 59 -0.42 -24.59 -4.44
CA LEU A 59 -1.73 -24.23 -4.94
C LEU A 59 -1.90 -24.64 -6.40
N ASP A 60 -3.16 -24.82 -6.79
CA ASP A 60 -3.54 -25.10 -8.17
C ASP A 60 -3.10 -23.95 -9.10
N SER A 61 -2.43 -24.30 -10.20
CA SER A 61 -1.85 -23.31 -11.11
C SER A 61 -2.88 -22.37 -11.74
N GLU A 62 -4.11 -22.84 -12.01
CA GLU A 62 -5.17 -21.99 -12.57
C GLU A 62 -5.65 -20.98 -11.51
N ILE A 63 -5.84 -21.42 -10.26
CA ILE A 63 -6.22 -20.52 -9.16
C ILE A 63 -5.16 -19.44 -8.96
N VAL A 64 -3.88 -19.83 -8.90
CA VAL A 64 -2.78 -18.88 -8.72
C VAL A 64 -2.75 -17.86 -9.86
N GLU A 65 -2.88 -18.30 -11.11
CA GLU A 65 -2.90 -17.40 -12.26
C GLU A 65 -4.07 -16.41 -12.19
N LEU A 66 -5.26 -16.89 -11.83
CA LEU A 66 -6.44 -16.05 -11.66
C LEU A 66 -6.26 -15.04 -10.51
N MET A 67 -5.69 -15.44 -9.37
CA MET A 67 -5.41 -14.54 -8.25
C MET A 67 -4.44 -13.43 -8.63
N HIS A 68 -3.37 -13.78 -9.36
CA HIS A 68 -2.40 -12.81 -9.85
C HIS A 68 -3.03 -11.84 -10.84
N LYS A 69 -3.76 -12.35 -11.85
CA LYS A 69 -4.45 -11.51 -12.85
C LYS A 69 -5.50 -10.60 -12.22
N ALA A 70 -6.22 -11.10 -11.22
CA ALA A 70 -7.20 -10.33 -10.47
C ALA A 70 -6.58 -9.45 -9.37
N LEU A 71 -5.24 -9.36 -9.28
CA LEU A 71 -4.54 -8.48 -8.33
C LEU A 71 -4.90 -8.76 -6.87
N VAL A 72 -5.36 -9.97 -6.57
CA VAL A 72 -5.77 -10.46 -5.25
C VAL A 72 -4.53 -10.82 -4.42
N VAL A 73 -3.45 -11.14 -5.12
CA VAL A 73 -2.12 -11.39 -4.57
C VAL A 73 -1.09 -10.43 -5.15
N ASP A 74 -0.07 -10.13 -4.36
CA ASP A 74 0.99 -9.18 -4.69
C ASP A 74 1.76 -9.67 -5.93
N PRO A 75 1.80 -8.89 -7.04
CA PRO A 75 2.48 -9.31 -8.26
C PRO A 75 4.00 -9.44 -8.15
N TRP A 76 4.63 -8.73 -7.21
CA TRP A 76 6.07 -8.79 -6.96
C TRP A 76 6.42 -10.08 -6.22
N GLU A 77 5.68 -10.41 -5.17
CA GLU A 77 5.81 -11.69 -4.46
C GLU A 77 5.52 -12.87 -5.40
N TYR A 78 4.48 -12.76 -6.23
CA TYR A 78 4.18 -13.76 -7.27
C TYR A 78 5.40 -14.05 -8.15
N SER A 79 6.13 -13.01 -8.54
CA SER A 79 7.32 -13.16 -9.37
C SER A 79 8.50 -13.87 -8.70
N LYS A 80 8.47 -13.97 -7.37
CA LYS A 80 9.46 -14.67 -6.55
C LYS A 80 9.03 -16.08 -6.17
N GLY A 81 7.87 -16.53 -6.63
CA GLY A 81 7.36 -17.86 -6.29
C GLY A 81 6.52 -17.90 -5.01
N SER A 82 6.16 -16.75 -4.44
CA SER A 82 5.33 -16.62 -3.23
C SER A 82 4.03 -15.88 -3.51
N LEU A 83 3.02 -16.07 -2.66
CA LEU A 83 1.78 -15.31 -2.68
C LEU A 83 1.62 -14.58 -1.35
N GLU A 84 1.24 -13.31 -1.43
CA GLU A 84 0.88 -12.44 -0.30
C GLU A 84 -0.40 -11.70 -0.69
N LEU A 85 -1.35 -11.51 0.22
CA LEU A 85 -2.58 -10.79 -0.10
C LEU A 85 -2.33 -9.30 -0.31
N THR A 86 -2.95 -8.76 -1.36
CA THR A 86 -3.08 -7.31 -1.55
C THR A 86 -4.27 -6.76 -0.74
N PRO A 87 -4.42 -5.42 -0.66
CA PRO A 87 -5.66 -4.82 -0.18
C PRO A 87 -6.92 -5.32 -0.92
N ILE A 88 -6.83 -5.54 -2.24
CA ILE A 88 -7.94 -6.07 -3.06
C ILE A 88 -8.25 -7.51 -2.64
N GLY A 89 -7.24 -8.33 -2.37
CA GLY A 89 -7.45 -9.70 -1.91
C GLY A 89 -8.11 -9.79 -0.54
N TYR A 90 -7.71 -8.91 0.38
CA TYR A 90 -8.37 -8.82 1.67
C TYR A 90 -9.81 -8.29 1.56
N ILE A 91 -10.07 -7.33 0.66
CA ILE A 91 -11.44 -6.88 0.32
C ILE A 91 -12.28 -8.04 -0.21
N ALA A 92 -11.72 -8.85 -1.12
CA ALA A 92 -12.40 -10.02 -1.67
C ALA A 92 -12.83 -11.01 -0.58
N LEU A 93 -11.93 -11.27 0.38
CA LEU A 93 -12.24 -12.11 1.54
C LEU A 93 -13.39 -11.51 2.37
N LYS A 94 -13.41 -10.18 2.59
CA LYS A 94 -14.50 -9.53 3.33
C LYS A 94 -15.82 -9.47 2.56
N MET A 95 -15.78 -9.53 1.23
CA MET A 95 -16.99 -9.72 0.41
C MET A 95 -17.54 -11.14 0.56
N LEU A 96 -16.67 -12.16 0.59
CA LEU A 96 -17.07 -13.56 0.85
C LEU A 96 -17.65 -13.73 2.26
N ASP A 97 -17.08 -13.05 3.26
CA ASP A 97 -17.60 -13.03 4.63
C ASP A 97 -18.96 -12.29 4.76
N GLY A 98 -19.47 -11.65 3.69
CA GLY A 98 -20.67 -10.82 3.74
C GLY A 98 -20.51 -9.51 4.52
N LEU A 99 -19.27 -9.14 4.88
CA LEU A 99 -18.95 -7.96 5.69
C LEU A 99 -18.80 -6.68 4.86
N LEU A 100 -18.65 -6.81 3.55
CA LEU A 100 -18.54 -5.70 2.61
C LEU A 100 -19.31 -6.02 1.32
N SER A 101 -20.06 -5.04 0.82
CA SER A 101 -20.66 -5.09 -0.51
C SER A 101 -20.15 -3.89 -1.31
N ILE A 102 -19.47 -4.16 -2.41
CA ILE A 102 -18.89 -3.18 -3.31
C ILE A 102 -18.85 -3.77 -4.72
N SER A 103 -19.04 -2.93 -5.74
CA SER A 103 -19.02 -3.38 -7.13
C SER A 103 -17.59 -3.66 -7.61
N LEU A 104 -17.44 -4.56 -8.57
CA LEU A 104 -16.13 -4.76 -9.22
C LEU A 104 -15.77 -3.57 -10.11
N GLU A 105 -16.77 -2.83 -10.59
CA GLU A 105 -16.61 -1.60 -11.33
C GLU A 105 -15.91 -0.53 -10.48
N ASP A 106 -16.22 -0.46 -9.19
CA ASP A 106 -15.54 0.43 -8.24
C ASP A 106 -14.10 -0.04 -7.95
N ILE A 107 -13.93 -1.33 -7.61
CA ILE A 107 -12.61 -1.91 -7.26
C ILE A 107 -11.61 -1.77 -8.41
N TYR A 108 -12.05 -2.03 -9.64
CA TYR A 108 -11.21 -1.98 -10.85
C TYR A 108 -11.42 -0.72 -11.69
N SER A 109 -11.95 0.35 -11.09
CA SER A 109 -12.00 1.65 -11.76
C SER A 109 -10.57 2.19 -12.01
N PRO A 110 -10.35 2.98 -13.08
CA PRO A 110 -9.03 3.55 -13.36
C PRO A 110 -8.45 4.33 -12.16
N PRO A 111 -7.17 4.17 -11.80
CA PRO A 111 -6.54 4.92 -10.72
C PRO A 111 -6.72 6.44 -10.87
N GLY A 112 -7.14 7.10 -9.79
CA GLY A 112 -7.52 8.52 -9.81
C GLY A 112 -9.02 8.75 -9.97
N THR A 113 -9.80 7.71 -10.30
CA THR A 113 -11.27 7.76 -10.21
C THR A 113 -11.68 7.77 -8.73
N ILE A 114 -12.33 8.83 -8.27
CA ILE A 114 -12.73 8.94 -6.86
C ILE A 114 -14.04 8.19 -6.62
N VAL A 115 -13.93 7.09 -5.86
CA VAL A 115 -15.06 6.25 -5.43
C VAL A 115 -15.45 6.56 -3.98
N ILE A 116 -14.46 6.74 -3.10
CA ILE A 116 -14.66 6.98 -1.67
C ILE A 116 -14.60 8.49 -1.42
N LYS A 117 -15.74 9.10 -1.10
CA LYS A 117 -15.86 10.55 -0.86
C LYS A 117 -16.82 10.83 0.30
N GLY A 118 -16.68 12.01 0.89
CA GLY A 118 -17.56 12.50 1.95
C GLY A 118 -16.76 13.03 3.14
N THR A 119 -17.48 13.30 4.22
CA THR A 119 -16.89 13.61 5.52
C THR A 119 -16.73 12.33 6.33
N ARG A 120 -15.97 12.39 7.42
CA ARG A 120 -15.92 11.30 8.41
C ARG A 120 -15.49 9.94 7.83
N LEU A 121 -14.56 9.96 6.88
CA LEU A 121 -14.18 8.76 6.12
C LEU A 121 -13.45 7.70 6.96
N PHE A 122 -12.97 8.00 8.17
CA PHE A 122 -12.44 6.96 9.05
C PHE A 122 -13.52 5.95 9.47
N GLN A 123 -14.80 6.34 9.45
CA GLN A 123 -15.92 5.43 9.72
C GLN A 123 -16.43 4.71 8.46
N ASN A 124 -15.95 5.07 7.26
CA ASN A 124 -16.35 4.41 6.02
C ASN A 124 -15.97 2.91 6.04
N ARG A 125 -16.91 2.04 5.63
CA ARG A 125 -16.71 0.58 5.67
C ARG A 125 -15.48 0.10 4.88
N ILE A 126 -15.24 0.68 3.71
CA ILE A 126 -14.10 0.31 2.85
C ILE A 126 -12.79 0.75 3.51
N VAL A 127 -12.76 1.97 4.03
CA VAL A 127 -11.60 2.50 4.77
C VAL A 127 -11.29 1.63 5.99
N ARG A 128 -12.30 1.25 6.77
CA ARG A 128 -12.12 0.35 7.92
C ARG A 128 -11.63 -1.05 7.53
N VAL A 129 -12.06 -1.57 6.38
CA VAL A 129 -11.54 -2.84 5.83
C VAL A 129 -10.06 -2.71 5.47
N TYR A 130 -9.67 -1.61 4.82
CA TYR A 130 -8.26 -1.33 4.51
C TYR A 130 -7.40 -1.16 5.77
N GLN A 131 -7.92 -0.42 6.74
CA GLN A 131 -7.28 -0.25 8.04
C GLN A 131 -7.05 -1.60 8.75
N ARG A 132 -8.04 -2.51 8.70
CA ARG A 132 -7.85 -3.88 9.20
C ARG A 132 -6.85 -4.68 8.38
N TYR A 133 -6.80 -4.50 7.06
CA TYR A 133 -5.77 -5.14 6.23
C TYR A 133 -4.36 -4.78 6.73
N LEU A 134 -4.10 -3.51 7.04
CA LEU A 134 -2.80 -3.07 7.58
C LEU A 134 -2.44 -3.78 8.91
N MET A 135 -3.46 -4.05 9.73
CA MET A 135 -3.29 -4.65 11.05
C MET A 135 -3.15 -6.17 11.01
N GLU A 136 -3.99 -6.84 10.22
CA GLU A 136 -4.14 -8.30 10.25
C GLU A 136 -3.23 -8.98 9.23
N CYS A 137 -3.00 -8.34 8.08
CA CYS A 137 -2.50 -9.04 6.89
C CYS A 137 -1.20 -8.44 6.35
N TRP A 138 -1.09 -7.11 6.31
CA TRP A 138 0.06 -6.45 5.71
C TRP A 138 1.34 -6.72 6.49
N SER A 139 2.41 -7.04 5.76
CA SER A 139 3.78 -7.09 6.28
C SER A 139 4.71 -6.14 5.51
N PRO A 140 5.67 -5.51 6.21
CA PRO A 140 6.76 -4.80 5.55
C PRO A 140 7.62 -5.73 4.68
N SER A 141 8.41 -5.16 3.77
CA SER A 141 9.33 -5.97 2.98
C SER A 141 10.55 -6.38 3.79
N GLU A 142 11.12 -7.54 3.49
CA GLU A 142 12.32 -8.07 4.15
C GLU A 142 13.62 -7.62 3.48
N TYR A 143 13.53 -6.84 2.39
CA TYR A 143 14.68 -6.53 1.54
C TYR A 143 15.30 -5.16 1.81
N SER A 144 14.66 -4.31 2.62
CA SER A 144 15.15 -2.97 2.95
C SER A 144 15.41 -2.85 4.44
N ARG A 145 16.48 -2.12 4.79
CA ARG A 145 16.80 -1.75 6.18
C ARG A 145 16.19 -0.42 6.60
N VAL A 146 15.67 0.34 5.63
CA VAL A 146 15.16 1.70 5.80
C VAL A 146 13.70 1.79 5.36
N ALA A 147 12.85 2.36 6.22
CA ALA A 147 11.50 2.79 5.88
C ALA A 147 11.46 4.31 5.66
N LEU A 148 11.01 4.74 4.48
CA LEU A 148 10.84 6.14 4.12
C LEU A 148 9.36 6.52 4.08
N PHE A 149 8.95 7.38 5.00
CA PHE A 149 7.58 7.91 5.09
C PHE A 149 7.48 9.27 4.39
N THR A 150 6.50 9.38 3.50
CA THR A 150 6.23 10.56 2.67
C THR A 150 4.76 10.97 2.77
N PRO A 151 4.40 12.23 2.52
CA PRO A 151 3.03 12.67 2.76
C PRO A 151 2.12 12.24 1.61
N CYS A 152 0.82 12.19 1.90
CA CYS A 152 -0.18 12.06 0.87
C CYS A 152 -0.21 13.29 -0.07
N SER A 153 -0.99 13.18 -1.14
CA SER A 153 -1.23 14.27 -2.08
C SER A 153 -2.69 14.29 -2.50
N LYS A 154 -3.20 15.47 -2.88
CA LYS A 154 -4.48 15.63 -3.58
C LYS A 154 -4.47 14.92 -4.93
N VAL A 155 -3.31 14.81 -5.59
CA VAL A 155 -3.17 14.04 -6.83
C VAL A 155 -3.24 12.54 -6.51
N LYS A 156 -4.18 11.83 -7.16
CA LYS A 156 -4.30 10.38 -7.10
C LYS A 156 -4.06 9.76 -8.48
N PRO A 157 -3.38 8.60 -8.56
CA PRO A 157 -2.63 7.94 -7.50
C PRO A 157 -1.46 8.81 -7.00
N VAL A 158 -1.13 8.73 -5.70
CA VAL A 158 -0.15 9.61 -5.03
C VAL A 158 1.23 9.64 -5.71
N PRO A 159 1.76 8.53 -6.27
CA PRO A 159 3.01 8.53 -7.04
C PRO A 159 3.08 9.55 -8.19
N ARG A 160 1.95 10.00 -8.73
CA ARG A 160 1.91 11.03 -9.80
C ARG A 160 2.08 12.46 -9.30
N SER A 161 2.07 12.68 -7.98
CA SER A 161 2.26 14.02 -7.44
C SER A 161 3.68 14.52 -7.64
N PHE A 162 3.84 15.82 -7.87
CA PHE A 162 5.13 16.46 -8.18
C PHE A 162 6.26 16.05 -7.22
N ILE A 163 6.00 16.09 -5.91
CA ILE A 163 7.02 15.77 -4.91
C ILE A 163 7.40 14.29 -4.93
N ASN A 164 6.42 13.38 -5.12
CA ASN A 164 6.70 11.96 -5.19
C ASN A 164 7.50 11.60 -6.44
N LEU A 165 7.23 12.26 -7.57
CA LEU A 165 8.04 12.12 -8.79
C LEU A 165 9.49 12.54 -8.57
N LYS A 166 9.74 13.59 -7.80
CA LYS A 166 11.10 14.04 -7.47
C LYS A 166 11.80 13.09 -6.51
N ILE A 167 11.09 12.54 -5.54
CA ILE A 167 11.62 11.51 -4.63
C ILE A 167 11.96 10.25 -5.42
N ASP A 168 11.06 9.75 -6.26
CA ASP A 168 11.32 8.57 -7.11
C ASP A 168 12.56 8.76 -7.99
N ALA A 169 12.65 9.91 -8.68
CA ALA A 169 13.80 10.22 -9.51
C ALA A 169 15.12 10.27 -8.72
N MET A 170 15.09 10.80 -7.48
CA MET A 170 16.25 10.81 -6.59
C MET A 170 16.61 9.40 -6.13
N LEU A 171 15.65 8.60 -5.64
CA LEU A 171 15.92 7.23 -5.17
C LEU A 171 16.49 6.36 -6.29
N ALA A 172 15.89 6.43 -7.49
CA ALA A 172 16.34 5.68 -8.66
C ALA A 172 17.75 6.10 -9.10
N LYS A 173 18.04 7.42 -9.13
CA LYS A 173 19.37 7.93 -9.50
C LYS A 173 20.46 7.46 -8.54
N GLU A 174 20.14 7.37 -7.26
CA GLU A 174 21.09 7.01 -6.20
C GLU A 174 21.16 5.50 -5.96
N GLY A 175 20.26 4.72 -6.55
CA GLY A 175 20.17 3.27 -6.34
C GLY A 175 19.77 2.89 -4.92
N PHE A 176 19.08 3.77 -4.19
CA PHE A 176 18.67 3.50 -2.81
C PHE A 176 17.58 2.42 -2.76
N ASN A 177 17.85 1.38 -1.98
CA ASN A 177 16.88 0.35 -1.65
C ASN A 177 16.18 0.73 -0.33
N VAL A 178 15.04 1.42 -0.44
CA VAL A 178 14.23 1.86 0.70
C VAL A 178 12.78 1.42 0.50
N ASP A 179 12.12 1.01 1.58
CA ASP A 179 10.69 0.76 1.54
C ASP A 179 9.95 2.07 1.74
N ARG A 180 9.11 2.41 0.76
CA ARG A 180 8.36 3.66 0.78
C ARG A 180 6.96 3.47 1.34
N TYR A 181 6.55 4.44 2.16
CA TYR A 181 5.21 4.54 2.71
C TYR A 181 4.65 5.94 2.53
N ILE A 182 3.35 6.02 2.32
CA ILE A 182 2.61 7.27 2.27
C ILE A 182 1.75 7.36 3.54
N VAL A 183 2.01 8.38 4.36
CA VAL A 183 1.17 8.71 5.53
C VAL A 183 -0.04 9.47 5.01
N SER A 184 -1.25 8.94 5.24
CA SER A 184 -2.45 9.53 4.68
C SER A 184 -3.71 9.34 5.50
N GLU A 185 -4.50 10.40 5.62
CA GLU A 185 -5.92 10.32 5.93
C GLU A 185 -6.69 9.78 4.71
N PRO A 186 -7.77 9.00 4.88
CA PRO A 186 -8.18 8.31 6.10
C PRO A 186 -7.53 6.90 6.23
N LEU A 187 -6.66 6.53 5.28
CA LEU A 187 -6.11 5.18 5.13
C LEU A 187 -4.99 4.83 6.11
N ILE A 188 -4.56 5.77 6.94
CA ILE A 188 -3.45 5.70 7.90
C ILE A 188 -2.08 5.63 7.21
N LEU A 189 -1.83 4.53 6.51
CA LEU A 189 -0.56 4.22 5.88
C LEU A 189 -0.81 3.49 4.57
N ILE A 190 -0.13 3.90 3.50
CA ILE A 190 -0.20 3.22 2.20
C ILE A 190 1.20 2.74 1.84
N PRO A 191 1.46 1.42 1.81
CA PRO A 191 2.66 0.87 1.19
C PRO A 191 2.74 1.35 -0.26
N TYR A 192 3.87 1.93 -0.67
CA TYR A 192 3.98 2.60 -1.97
C TYR A 192 3.68 1.65 -3.15
N LYS A 193 4.01 0.36 -3.00
CA LYS A 193 3.67 -0.72 -3.95
C LYS A 193 2.17 -0.86 -4.21
N TYR A 194 1.31 -0.42 -3.29
CA TYR A 194 -0.15 -0.50 -3.41
C TYR A 194 -0.79 0.86 -3.72
N ALA A 195 -0.02 1.91 -3.99
CA ALA A 195 -0.55 3.26 -4.16
C ALA A 195 -1.40 3.48 -5.43
N TYR A 196 -1.35 2.53 -6.37
CA TYR A 196 -2.21 2.50 -7.57
C TYR A 196 -3.45 1.61 -7.40
N MET A 197 -3.52 0.81 -6.34
CA MET A 197 -4.62 -0.12 -6.11
C MET A 197 -5.78 0.57 -5.39
N PHE A 198 -6.95 -0.04 -5.49
CA PHE A 198 -8.07 0.28 -4.62
C PHE A 198 -7.77 -0.15 -3.16
N PRO A 199 -8.11 0.67 -2.14
CA PRO A 199 -8.76 1.98 -2.22
C PRO A 199 -7.78 3.16 -2.33
N ALA A 200 -6.47 2.93 -2.28
CA ALA A 200 -5.44 3.97 -2.16
C ALA A 200 -5.42 5.00 -3.31
N ALA A 201 -5.84 4.61 -4.51
CA ALA A 201 -5.93 5.52 -5.65
C ALA A 201 -7.32 6.16 -5.85
N HIS A 202 -8.29 5.89 -4.96
CA HIS A 202 -9.72 6.08 -5.24
C HIS A 202 -10.48 6.82 -4.13
N TYR A 203 -9.79 7.54 -3.26
CA TYR A 203 -10.42 8.35 -2.21
C TYR A 203 -10.09 9.84 -2.34
N ASP A 204 -11.01 10.67 -1.87
CA ASP A 204 -10.79 12.10 -1.64
C ASP A 204 -11.13 12.45 -0.19
N TYR A 205 -10.13 12.93 0.53
CA TYR A 205 -10.25 13.37 1.92
C TYR A 205 -9.39 14.62 2.14
N PRO A 206 -10.00 15.82 2.25
CA PRO A 206 -9.30 17.04 2.59
C PRO A 206 -8.79 17.02 4.04
N PRO A 207 -7.48 17.29 4.30
CA PRO A 207 -6.92 17.31 5.66
C PRO A 207 -7.65 18.22 6.68
N PRO A 208 -8.23 19.38 6.29
CA PRO A 208 -9.00 20.21 7.23
C PRO A 208 -10.26 19.55 7.80
N LEU A 209 -10.71 18.42 7.25
CA LEU A 209 -11.86 17.67 7.77
C LEU A 209 -11.50 16.66 8.85
N LEU A 210 -10.22 16.57 9.24
CA LEU A 210 -9.77 15.66 10.29
C LEU A 210 -10.26 16.12 11.66
N GLU A 211 -11.33 15.50 12.12
CA GLU A 211 -11.89 15.73 13.46
C GLU A 211 -10.99 15.14 14.56
N PRO A 212 -11.07 15.65 15.80
CA PRO A 212 -10.23 15.18 16.91
C PRO A 212 -10.31 13.68 17.18
N ASP A 213 -11.50 13.08 17.07
CA ASP A 213 -11.72 11.64 17.25
C ASP A 213 -11.14 10.81 16.09
N GLU A 214 -11.26 11.29 14.85
CA GLU A 214 -10.59 10.68 13.69
C GLU A 214 -9.06 10.76 13.80
N ARG A 215 -8.54 11.89 14.30
CA ARG A 215 -7.11 12.05 14.58
C ARG A 215 -6.64 11.05 15.64
N GLU A 216 -7.42 10.84 16.70
CA GLU A 216 -7.08 9.85 17.72
C GLU A 216 -7.01 8.43 17.10
N ILE A 217 -8.00 8.05 16.28
CA ILE A 217 -7.96 6.78 15.53
C ILE A 217 -6.68 6.73 14.69
N PHE A 218 -6.34 7.81 13.98
CA PHE A 218 -5.14 7.86 13.15
C PHE A 218 -3.87 7.59 13.98
N VAL A 219 -3.64 8.38 15.02
CA VAL A 219 -2.44 8.26 15.87
C VAL A 219 -2.37 6.86 16.49
N ASN A 220 -3.48 6.34 17.01
CA ASN A 220 -3.51 5.03 17.66
C ASN A 220 -3.17 3.89 16.69
N MET A 221 -3.78 3.89 15.52
CA MET A 221 -3.53 2.85 14.52
C MET A 221 -2.11 2.95 13.95
N LEU A 222 -1.65 4.16 13.66
CA LEU A 222 -0.30 4.37 13.15
C LEU A 222 0.75 3.98 14.19
N ALA A 223 0.55 4.32 15.47
CA ALA A 223 1.45 3.91 16.55
C ALA A 223 1.55 2.39 16.65
N GLU A 224 0.42 1.68 16.53
CA GLU A 224 0.43 0.23 16.56
C GLU A 224 1.18 -0.36 15.37
N ILE A 225 0.92 0.14 14.15
CA ILE A 225 1.63 -0.27 12.94
C ILE A 225 3.14 -0.04 13.10
N LEU A 226 3.54 1.13 13.59
CA LEU A 226 4.94 1.48 13.83
C LEU A 226 5.59 0.51 14.81
N ARG A 227 4.90 0.19 15.91
CA ARG A 227 5.40 -0.67 17.00
C ARG A 227 5.50 -2.14 16.64
N VAL A 228 4.50 -2.69 15.95
CA VAL A 228 4.39 -4.16 15.75
C VAL A 228 4.86 -4.62 14.38
N ARG A 229 4.88 -3.74 13.39
CA ARG A 229 5.30 -4.06 12.02
C ARG A 229 6.60 -3.35 11.65
N VAL A 230 6.61 -2.02 11.68
CA VAL A 230 7.71 -1.21 11.10
C VAL A 230 9.00 -1.33 11.91
N SER A 231 8.97 -1.07 13.22
CA SER A 231 10.19 -1.05 14.07
C SER A 231 10.88 -2.41 14.21
N ARG A 232 10.17 -3.49 13.89
CA ARG A 232 10.71 -4.85 13.87
C ARG A 232 11.34 -5.23 12.54
N ALA A 233 10.92 -4.57 11.46
CA ALA A 233 11.38 -4.86 10.10
C ALA A 233 12.52 -3.94 9.64
N TYR A 234 12.58 -2.72 10.18
CA TYR A 234 13.54 -1.70 9.75
C TYR A 234 14.44 -1.27 10.89
N GLU A 235 15.72 -1.08 10.56
CA GLU A 235 16.69 -0.48 11.47
C GLU A 235 16.50 1.03 11.54
N ASN A 236 16.07 1.64 10.44
CA ASN A 236 15.96 3.08 10.31
C ASN A 236 14.58 3.49 9.80
N ILE A 237 13.94 4.38 10.54
CA ILE A 237 12.70 5.04 10.14
C ILE A 237 13.05 6.48 9.77
N VAL A 238 12.87 6.84 8.51
CA VAL A 238 13.08 8.19 8.00
C VAL A 238 11.75 8.76 7.57
N TYR A 239 11.43 9.98 8.00
CA TYR A 239 10.17 10.62 7.61
C TYR A 239 10.39 12.03 7.07
N PHE A 240 9.81 12.27 5.89
CA PHE A 240 9.88 13.50 5.13
C PHE A 240 8.44 13.98 4.90
N LEU A 241 7.83 14.58 5.91
CA LEU A 241 6.38 14.83 5.99
C LEU A 241 6.03 16.31 6.10
N THR A 242 4.87 16.70 5.56
CA THR A 242 4.29 18.05 5.75
C THR A 242 4.11 18.36 7.24
N LYS A 243 3.98 19.62 7.63
CA LYS A 243 3.76 20.01 9.04
C LYS A 243 2.58 19.26 9.68
N HIS A 244 1.49 19.09 8.94
CA HIS A 244 0.29 18.37 9.41
C HIS A 244 0.57 16.89 9.66
N HIS A 245 1.05 16.17 8.64
CA HIS A 245 1.37 14.74 8.78
C HIS A 245 2.50 14.46 9.76
N ARG A 246 3.50 15.35 9.83
CA ARG A 246 4.60 15.28 10.78
C ARG A 246 4.07 15.22 12.21
N LYS A 247 3.16 16.12 12.59
CA LYS A 247 2.61 16.15 13.95
C LYS A 247 1.89 14.84 14.30
N ILE A 248 1.09 14.31 13.38
CA ILE A 248 0.40 13.02 13.58
C ILE A 248 1.41 11.88 13.71
N PHE A 249 2.46 11.89 12.89
CA PHE A 249 3.49 10.86 12.86
C PHE A 249 4.37 10.90 14.12
N GLU A 250 4.76 12.09 14.60
CA GLU A 250 5.54 12.27 15.82
C GLU A 250 4.74 11.82 17.06
N ASP A 251 3.45 12.18 17.16
CA ASP A 251 2.58 11.66 18.23
C ASP A 251 2.49 10.12 18.20
N ALA A 252 2.47 9.53 17.00
CA ALA A 252 2.42 8.08 16.82
C ALA A 252 3.75 7.40 17.17
N LEU A 253 4.90 8.01 16.84
CA LEU A 253 6.23 7.55 17.23
C LEU A 253 6.40 7.57 18.75
N GLU A 254 6.04 8.67 19.40
CA GLU A 254 6.07 8.82 20.86
C GLU A 254 5.23 7.74 21.53
N LYS A 255 3.98 7.57 21.07
CA LYS A 255 3.07 6.55 21.59
C LYS A 255 3.57 5.12 21.34
N ALA A 256 4.26 4.88 20.24
CA ALA A 256 4.84 3.58 19.91
C ALA A 256 6.12 3.27 20.70
N GLY A 257 6.77 4.28 21.28
CA GLY A 257 8.11 4.16 21.86
C GLY A 257 9.16 3.88 20.79
N VAL A 258 9.02 4.47 19.61
CA VAL A 258 9.87 4.24 18.43
C VAL A 258 10.53 5.55 18.01
N GLU A 259 11.81 5.49 17.67
CA GLU A 259 12.55 6.64 17.17
C GLU A 259 12.49 6.73 15.63
N GLY A 260 12.64 7.94 15.11
CA GLY A 260 12.74 8.17 13.67
C GLY A 260 13.50 9.45 13.35
N VAL A 261 14.10 9.48 12.16
CA VAL A 261 14.88 10.61 11.66
C VAL A 261 13.98 11.52 10.81
N TYR A 262 13.73 12.72 11.32
CA TYR A 262 13.00 13.75 10.58
C TYR A 262 13.90 14.42 9.53
N VAL A 263 13.37 14.55 8.31
CA VAL A 263 13.92 15.46 7.30
C VAL A 263 12.87 16.52 6.93
N PRO A 264 13.17 17.82 6.99
CA PRO A 264 12.22 18.88 6.65
C PRO A 264 11.60 18.71 5.26
N PHE A 265 10.28 18.78 5.17
CA PHE A 265 9.57 18.57 3.90
C PHE A 265 9.55 19.84 3.04
N ASN A 266 10.35 19.83 1.95
CA ASN A 266 10.24 20.73 0.80
C ASN A 266 11.13 20.17 -0.33
N VAL A 267 10.85 20.52 -1.60
CA VAL A 267 11.72 20.18 -2.74
C VAL A 267 13.17 20.61 -2.52
N TYR A 268 13.41 21.74 -1.84
CA TYR A 268 14.76 22.23 -1.53
C TYR A 268 15.51 21.38 -0.49
N TRP A 269 14.81 20.55 0.28
CA TRP A 269 15.39 19.64 1.27
C TRP A 269 15.63 18.23 0.72
N LEU A 270 15.33 17.96 -0.55
CA LEU A 270 15.65 16.67 -1.18
C LEU A 270 17.15 16.33 -1.14
N PRO A 271 18.10 17.27 -1.32
CA PRO A 271 19.52 16.96 -1.12
C PRO A 271 19.81 16.47 0.30
N LYS A 272 19.18 17.07 1.32
CA LYS A 272 19.35 16.62 2.70
C LYS A 272 18.73 15.24 2.93
N LEU A 273 17.55 14.98 2.36
CA LEU A 273 16.94 13.65 2.39
C LEU A 273 17.88 12.60 1.79
N ARG A 274 18.43 12.88 0.60
CA ARG A 274 19.41 12.03 -0.06
C ARG A 274 20.61 11.75 0.85
N ASP A 275 21.19 12.79 1.46
CA ASP A 275 22.39 12.64 2.28
C ASP A 275 22.10 11.82 3.56
N VAL A 276 20.92 11.98 4.16
CA VAL A 276 20.46 11.14 5.28
C VAL A 276 20.31 9.68 4.82
N LEU A 277 19.60 9.43 3.72
CA LEU A 277 19.42 8.07 3.22
C LEU A 277 20.76 7.40 2.90
N ARG A 278 21.69 8.12 2.26
CA ARG A 278 23.04 7.62 1.97
C ARG A 278 23.83 7.20 3.21
N SER A 279 23.57 7.83 4.36
CA SER A 279 24.24 7.46 5.62
C SER A 279 23.63 6.23 6.30
N LEU A 280 22.47 5.76 5.84
CA LEU A 280 21.67 4.69 6.46
C LEU A 280 21.49 3.45 5.56
N THR A 281 21.76 3.58 4.26
CA THR A 281 21.72 2.50 3.26
C THR A 281 23.12 2.04 2.90
#